data_AF-A0A1F6H505-F1
#
_entry.id   AF-A0A1F6H505-F1
#
_cell.length_a   1.000
_cell.length_b   1.000
_cell.length_c   1.000
_cell.angle_alpha   90.00
_cell.angle_beta   90.00
_cell.angle_gamma   90.00
#
_symmetry.space_group_name_H-M   'P 1'
#
loop_
_entity.id
_entity.type
_entity.pdbx_description
1 polymer ?
#
loop_
_entity_poly.entity_id
_entity_poly.type
_entity_poly.pdbx_seq_one_letter_code
_entity_poly.pdbx_strand_id
1 'polypeptide(L)'
;MKRLLFNFTSAYIYTFIAGILVSLAANLFTTALLSKDLTIDIHRVYRIALSLFISSIGAFGVSLLLETARGKWELGGAEMDSGVIRGYIGKYMRWILLCFIIFIIGLTASIFYYSNTVSNYFIRIVGYQ
;
A
#
# COMPACT_ATOMS: atom_id res chain seq x y z
N MET A 1 10.14 18.53 3.25
CA MET A 1 9.63 17.18 2.90
C MET A 1 9.03 16.39 4.06
N LYS A 2 9.67 16.27 5.24
CA LYS A 2 9.12 15.45 6.37
C LYS A 2 7.70 15.85 6.86
N ARG A 3 7.28 17.12 6.66
CA ARG A 3 5.95 17.64 7.05
C ARG A 3 4.76 17.10 6.23
N LEU A 4 5.00 16.57 5.02
CA LEU A 4 3.93 16.18 4.09
C LEU A 4 3.52 14.72 4.21
N LEU A 5 4.44 13.82 4.57
CA LEU A 5 4.19 12.38 4.60
C LEU A 5 3.37 11.94 5.83
N PHE A 6 3.58 12.56 6.98
CA PHE A 6 2.96 12.14 8.25
C PHE A 6 2.28 13.32 8.93
N ASN A 7 1.04 13.60 8.51
CA ASN A 7 0.14 14.55 9.14
C ASN A 7 -1.29 13.98 9.13
N PHE A 8 -2.23 14.63 9.80
CA PHE A 8 -3.60 14.12 9.86
C PHE A 8 -4.26 14.06 8.47
N THR A 9 -3.96 15.01 7.58
CA THR A 9 -4.48 15.02 6.22
C THR A 9 -3.96 13.84 5.38
N SER A 10 -2.73 13.39 5.61
CA SER A 10 -2.15 12.28 4.86
C SER A 10 -2.80 10.94 5.18
N ALA A 11 -3.49 10.81 6.32
CA ALA A 11 -4.27 9.61 6.64
C ALA A 11 -5.30 9.29 5.54
N TYR A 12 -6.05 10.30 5.08
CA TYR A 12 -7.02 10.14 3.99
C TYR A 12 -6.38 9.66 2.69
N ILE A 13 -5.18 10.18 2.38
CA ILE A 13 -4.42 9.78 1.18
C ILE A 13 -4.02 8.30 1.30
N TYR A 14 -3.52 7.87 2.44
CA TYR A 14 -3.16 6.47 2.67
C TYR A 14 -4.37 5.53 2.64
N THR A 15 -5.53 5.93 3.18
CA THR A 15 -6.78 5.16 3.05
C THR A 15 -7.21 5.04 1.58
N PHE A 16 -7.14 6.14 0.82
CA PHE A 16 -7.50 6.14 -0.60
C PHE A 16 -6.59 5.20 -1.41
N ILE A 17 -5.27 5.28 -1.19
CA ILE A 17 -4.30 4.38 -1.81
C ILE A 17 -4.58 2.93 -1.42
N ALA A 18 -4.84 2.65 -0.14
CA ALA A 18 -5.19 1.31 0.32
C ALA A 18 -6.43 0.75 -0.40
N GLY A 19 -7.46 1.59 -0.58
CA GLY A 19 -8.66 1.27 -1.36
C GLY A 19 -8.34 0.87 -2.81
N ILE A 20 -7.54 1.66 -3.52
CA ILE A 20 -7.12 1.34 -4.88
C ILE A 20 -6.37 -0.01 -4.93
N LEU A 21 -5.41 -0.21 -4.03
CA LEU A 21 -4.58 -1.41 -4.02
C LEU A 21 -5.38 -2.67 -3.69
N VAL A 22 -6.30 -2.61 -2.73
CA VAL A 22 -7.15 -3.77 -2.39
C VAL A 22 -8.13 -4.08 -3.52
N SER A 23 -8.70 -3.07 -4.18
CA SER A 23 -9.57 -3.28 -5.34
C SER A 23 -8.82 -3.91 -6.51
N LEU A 24 -7.59 -3.46 -6.78
CA LEU A 24 -6.72 -4.07 -7.80
C LEU A 24 -6.37 -5.52 -7.44
N ALA A 25 -5.99 -5.78 -6.19
CA ALA A 25 -5.69 -7.13 -5.72
C ALA A 25 -6.91 -8.06 -5.89
N ALA A 26 -8.08 -7.63 -5.42
CA ALA A 26 -9.32 -8.39 -5.55
C ALA A 26 -9.65 -8.67 -7.02
N ASN A 27 -9.55 -7.66 -7.89
CA ASN A 27 -9.80 -7.82 -9.32
C ASN A 27 -8.85 -8.85 -9.95
N LEU A 28 -7.55 -8.83 -9.60
CA LEU A 28 -6.58 -9.82 -10.09
C LEU A 28 -6.88 -11.24 -9.57
N PHE A 29 -7.23 -11.39 -8.29
CA PHE A 29 -7.65 -12.68 -7.72
C PHE A 29 -8.89 -13.22 -8.44
N THR A 30 -9.92 -12.40 -8.60
CA THR A 30 -11.17 -12.79 -9.26
C THR A 30 -10.93 -13.11 -10.73
N THR A 31 -10.14 -12.31 -11.44
CA THR A 31 -9.80 -12.58 -12.85
C THR A 31 -9.02 -13.88 -12.99
N ALA A 32 -8.05 -14.14 -12.11
CA ALA A 32 -7.29 -15.39 -12.11
C ALA A 32 -8.17 -16.62 -11.84
N LEU A 33 -9.16 -16.49 -10.97
CA LEU A 33 -10.09 -17.57 -10.62
C LEU A 33 -11.09 -17.87 -11.74
N LEU A 34 -11.56 -16.84 -12.46
CA LEU A 34 -12.62 -16.97 -13.47
C LEU A 34 -12.09 -17.24 -14.89
N SER A 35 -10.81 -16.97 -15.15
CA SER A 35 -10.22 -17.12 -16.48
C SER A 35 -9.67 -18.53 -16.68
N LYS A 36 -10.15 -19.23 -17.73
CA LYS A 36 -9.68 -20.57 -18.09
C LYS A 36 -8.37 -20.57 -18.89
N ASP A 37 -8.10 -19.49 -19.65
CA ASP A 37 -6.92 -19.34 -20.50
C ASP A 37 -6.20 -18.01 -20.19
N LEU A 38 -5.37 -18.00 -19.15
CA LEU A 38 -4.51 -16.86 -18.85
C LEU A 38 -3.26 -16.91 -19.74
N THR A 39 -2.95 -15.79 -20.40
CA THR A 39 -1.69 -15.61 -21.15
C THR A 39 -0.45 -15.64 -20.26
N ILE A 40 -0.63 -15.47 -18.95
CA ILE A 40 0.40 -15.39 -17.92
C ILE A 40 0.17 -16.51 -16.91
N ASP A 41 1.26 -17.10 -16.40
CA ASP A 41 1.21 -18.07 -15.31
C ASP A 41 0.41 -17.54 -14.10
N ILE A 42 -0.60 -18.32 -13.71
CA ILE A 42 -1.53 -18.00 -12.62
C ILE A 42 -0.82 -17.73 -11.28
N HIS A 43 0.30 -18.41 -11.01
CA HIS A 43 1.08 -18.21 -9.79
C HIS A 43 1.70 -16.80 -9.75
N ARG A 44 2.03 -16.22 -10.91
CA ARG A 44 2.56 -14.85 -10.99
C ARG A 44 1.46 -13.84 -10.72
N VAL A 45 0.26 -14.07 -11.25
CA VAL A 45 -0.91 -13.22 -10.98
C VAL A 45 -1.23 -13.20 -9.49
N TYR A 46 -1.23 -14.36 -8.82
CA TYR A 46 -1.44 -14.43 -7.37
C TYR A 46 -0.34 -13.75 -6.56
N ARG A 47 0.94 -13.82 -6.97
CA ARG A 47 2.03 -13.10 -6.29
C ARG A 47 1.87 -11.58 -6.41
N ILE A 48 1.46 -11.08 -7.58
CA ILE A 48 1.16 -9.66 -7.78
C ILE A 48 -0.04 -9.25 -6.90
N ALA A 49 -1.13 -10.01 -6.95
CA ALA A 49 -2.33 -9.72 -6.17
C ALA A 49 -2.05 -9.73 -4.65
N LEU A 50 -1.30 -10.72 -4.16
CA LEU A 50 -0.92 -10.82 -2.75
C LEU A 50 -0.01 -9.67 -2.31
N SER A 51 0.97 -9.27 -3.14
CA SER A 51 1.87 -8.15 -2.81
C SER A 51 1.15 -6.81 -2.81
N LEU A 52 0.20 -6.58 -3.73
CA LEU A 52 -0.72 -5.43 -3.68
C LEU A 52 -1.60 -5.45 -2.42
N PHE A 53 -2.12 -6.61 -2.04
CA PHE A 53 -2.90 -6.77 -0.81
C PHE A 53 -2.06 -6.43 0.44
N ILE A 54 -0.84 -6.96 0.56
CA ILE A 54 0.09 -6.62 1.66
C ILE A 54 0.42 -5.12 1.66
N SER A 55 0.65 -4.53 0.50
CA SER A 55 0.88 -3.09 0.36
C SER A 55 -0.31 -2.28 0.87
N SER A 56 -1.54 -2.71 0.53
CA SER A 56 -2.78 -2.07 1.00
C SER A 56 -2.92 -2.09 2.51
N ILE A 57 -2.53 -3.20 3.17
CA ILE A 57 -2.53 -3.33 4.64
C ILE A 57 -1.54 -2.33 5.25
N GLY A 58 -0.36 -2.20 4.67
CA GLY A 58 0.64 -1.23 5.11
C GLY A 58 0.13 0.21 5.02
N ALA A 59 -0.46 0.59 3.90
CA ALA A 59 -1.05 1.92 3.70
C ALA A 59 -2.20 2.17 4.68
N PHE A 60 -3.12 1.22 4.83
CA PHE A 60 -4.22 1.32 5.78
C PHE A 60 -3.73 1.45 7.23
N GLY A 61 -2.68 0.71 7.61
CA GLY A 61 -2.08 0.81 8.94
C GLY A 61 -1.48 2.19 9.23
N VAL A 62 -0.82 2.82 8.24
CA VAL A 62 -0.33 4.21 8.38
C VAL A 62 -1.51 5.16 8.63
N SER A 63 -2.57 5.03 7.84
CA SER A 63 -3.77 5.86 7.99
C SER A 63 -4.40 5.69 9.38
N LEU A 64 -4.64 4.45 9.80
CA LEU A 64 -5.29 4.13 11.07
C LEU A 64 -4.52 4.69 12.27
N LEU A 65 -3.18 4.62 12.25
CA LEU A 65 -2.35 5.17 13.31
C LEU A 65 -2.34 6.70 13.33
N LEU A 66 -2.39 7.35 12.16
CA LEU A 66 -2.51 8.80 12.05
C LEU A 66 -3.87 9.30 12.53
N GLU A 67 -4.96 8.62 12.17
CA GLU A 67 -6.31 8.91 12.68
C GLU A 67 -6.43 8.63 14.18
N THR A 68 -5.78 7.58 14.68
CA THR A 68 -5.73 7.34 16.14
C THR A 68 -4.97 8.46 16.85
N ALA A 69 -3.86 8.93 16.29
CA ALA A 69 -3.12 10.07 16.83
C ALA A 69 -3.96 11.35 16.81
N ARG A 70 -4.75 11.55 15.74
CA ARG A 70 -5.70 12.66 15.62
C ARG A 70 -6.80 12.60 16.67
N GLY A 71 -7.47 11.46 16.81
CA GLY A 71 -8.54 11.29 17.80
C GLY A 71 -8.04 11.54 19.23
N LYS A 72 -6.81 11.14 19.56
CA LYS A 72 -6.20 11.48 20.86
C LYS A 72 -5.87 12.95 21.02
N TRP A 73 -5.48 13.63 19.94
CA TRP A 73 -5.26 15.07 19.96
C TRP A 73 -6.59 15.83 20.15
N GLU A 74 -7.65 15.44 19.44
CA GLU A 74 -9.00 16.02 19.54
C GLU A 74 -9.59 15.82 20.95
N LEU A 75 -9.47 14.62 21.53
CA LEU A 75 -9.90 14.32 22.90
C LEU A 75 -9.10 15.10 23.97
N GLY A 76 -7.86 15.49 23.66
CA GLY A 76 -7.00 16.24 24.56
C GLY A 76 -7.34 17.73 24.65
N GLY A 77 -8.28 18.24 23.83
CA GLY A 77 -8.68 19.65 23.82
C GLY A 77 -7.54 20.63 23.52
N ALA A 78 -6.43 20.14 22.95
CA ALA A 78 -5.21 20.91 22.81
C ALA A 78 -5.28 21.90 21.64
N GLU A 79 -4.66 23.07 21.81
CA GLU A 79 -4.55 24.09 20.76
C GLU A 79 -3.94 23.51 19.47
N MET A 80 -4.30 24.10 18.31
CA MET A 80 -3.72 23.78 16.99
C MET A 80 -2.26 24.26 16.87
N ASP A 81 -1.41 23.91 17.83
CA ASP A 81 0.03 24.08 17.71
C ASP A 81 0.67 22.85 17.04
N SER A 82 1.47 23.13 16.01
CA SER A 82 2.23 22.15 15.25
C SER A 82 3.23 21.36 16.10
N GLY A 83 3.71 21.92 17.21
CA GLY A 83 4.56 21.23 18.18
C GLY A 83 3.83 20.12 18.93
N VAL A 84 2.63 20.43 19.40
CA VAL A 84 1.76 19.49 20.15
C VAL A 84 1.31 18.34 19.26
N ILE A 85 0.83 18.62 18.05
CA ILE A 85 0.43 17.61 17.05
C ILE A 85 1.57 16.62 16.79
N ARG A 86 2.82 17.12 16.69
CA ARG A 86 4.00 16.27 16.48
C ARG A 86 4.27 15.34 17.66
N GLY A 87 3.97 15.77 18.89
CA GLY A 87 4.05 14.93 20.09
C GLY A 87 3.08 13.76 20.06
N TYR A 88 1.84 13.98 19.60
CA TYR A 88 0.84 12.92 19.46
C TYR A 88 1.22 11.90 18.38
N ILE A 89 1.63 12.37 17.19
CA ILE A 89 2.11 11.50 16.11
C ILE A 89 3.40 10.77 16.54
N GLY A 90 4.29 11.44 17.27
CA GLY A 90 5.56 10.90 17.76
C GLY A 90 5.40 9.61 18.56
N LYS A 91 4.33 9.48 19.36
CA LYS A 91 4.01 8.27 20.13
C LYS A 91 3.77 7.04 19.23
N TYR A 92 3.30 7.27 18.01
CA TYR A 92 2.98 6.21 17.03
C TYR A 92 4.04 6.06 15.94
N MET A 93 5.08 6.91 15.93
CA MET A 93 6.00 7.02 14.79
C MET A 93 6.69 5.69 14.43
N ARG A 94 7.07 4.87 15.43
CA ARG A 94 7.66 3.54 15.17
C ARG A 94 6.71 2.61 14.41
N TRP A 95 5.45 2.60 14.81
CA TRP A 95 4.41 1.78 14.16
C TRP A 95 4.04 2.33 12.79
N ILE A 96 3.94 3.66 12.65
CA ILE A 96 3.72 4.32 11.37
C ILE A 96 4.84 3.95 10.38
N LEU A 97 6.10 4.01 10.82
CA LEU A 97 7.24 3.61 10.00
C LEU A 97 7.20 2.12 9.63
N LEU A 98 6.82 1.24 10.56
CA LEU A 98 6.68 -0.19 10.27
C LEU A 98 5.59 -0.45 9.22
N CYS A 99 4.41 0.16 9.36
CA CYS A 99 3.34 0.07 8.37
C CYS A 99 3.77 0.66 7.01
N PHE A 100 4.50 1.77 7.03
CA PHE A 100 5.05 2.38 5.82
C PHE A 100 6.07 1.47 5.12
N ILE A 101 6.93 0.78 5.87
CA ILE A 101 7.88 -0.21 5.31
C ILE A 101 7.10 -1.37 4.67
N ILE A 102 6.06 -1.90 5.31
CA ILE A 102 5.20 -2.95 4.74
C ILE A 102 4.56 -2.48 3.44
N PHE A 103 4.05 -1.25 3.41
CA PHE A 103 3.49 -0.62 2.21
C PHE A 103 4.50 -0.61 1.05
N ILE A 104 5.72 -0.12 1.30
CA ILE A 104 6.78 -0.01 0.29
C ILE A 104 7.26 -1.41 -0.18
N ILE A 105 7.44 -2.36 0.74
CA ILE A 105 7.85 -3.74 0.39
C ILE A 105 6.80 -4.40 -0.50
N GLY A 106 5.52 -4.30 -0.16
CA GLY A 106 4.44 -4.85 -0.99
C GLY A 106 4.39 -4.21 -2.38
N LEU A 107 4.55 -2.89 -2.46
CA LEU A 107 4.50 -2.16 -3.72
C LEU A 107 5.70 -2.49 -4.64
N THR A 108 6.90 -2.52 -4.07
CA THR A 108 8.13 -2.91 -4.79
C THR A 108 8.11 -4.37 -5.25
N ALA A 109 7.60 -5.28 -4.42
CA ALA A 109 7.41 -6.68 -4.81
C ALA A 109 6.43 -6.82 -5.97
N SER A 110 5.30 -6.11 -5.94
CA SER A 110 4.32 -6.10 -7.05
C SER A 110 4.95 -5.63 -8.36
N ILE A 111 5.70 -4.52 -8.31
CA ILE A 111 6.40 -3.99 -9.49
C ILE A 111 7.41 -5.01 -10.02
N PHE A 112 8.19 -5.63 -9.13
CA PHE A 112 9.18 -6.63 -9.54
C PHE A 112 8.53 -7.84 -10.23
N TYR A 113 7.46 -8.38 -9.67
CA TYR A 113 6.74 -9.50 -10.29
C TYR A 113 6.08 -9.12 -11.61
N TYR A 114 5.55 -7.89 -11.71
CA TYR A 114 4.98 -7.38 -12.95
C TYR A 114 6.04 -7.21 -14.05
N SER A 115 7.15 -6.51 -13.76
CA SER A 115 8.25 -6.30 -14.71
C SER A 115 8.84 -7.63 -15.20
N ASN A 116 9.06 -8.58 -14.28
CA ASN A 116 9.53 -9.92 -14.63
C ASN A 116 8.53 -10.65 -15.54
N THR A 117 7.23 -10.44 -15.35
CA THR A 117 6.19 -11.01 -16.20
C THR A 117 6.21 -10.42 -17.61
N VAL A 118 6.30 -9.08 -17.71
CA VAL A 118 6.39 -8.38 -19.00
C VAL A 118 7.64 -8.80 -19.78
N SER A 119 8.81 -8.86 -19.14
CA SER A 119 10.05 -9.28 -19.80
C SER A 119 9.98 -10.71 -20.32
N ASN A 120 9.45 -11.65 -19.54
CA ASN A 120 9.30 -13.05 -19.99
C ASN A 120 8.29 -13.19 -21.14
N TYR A 121 7.22 -12.39 -21.12
CA TYR A 121 6.24 -12.36 -22.20
C TYR A 121 6.86 -11.80 -23.49
N PHE A 122 7.62 -10.70 -23.40
CA PHE A 122 8.31 -10.10 -24.54
C PHE A 122 9.35 -11.04 -25.15
N ILE A 123 10.15 -11.72 -24.33
CA ILE A 123 11.13 -12.72 -24.79
C ILE A 123 10.42 -13.88 -25.51
N ARG A 124 9.27 -14.34 -25.01
CA ARG A 124 8.48 -15.39 -25.70
C ARG A 124 7.94 -14.96 -27.06
N ILE A 125 7.58 -13.70 -27.24
CA ILE A 125 7.05 -13.22 -28.53
C ILE A 125 8.19 -13.00 -29.54
N VAL A 126 9.30 -12.41 -29.10
CA VAL A 126 10.41 -12.02 -29.99
C VAL A 126 11.36 -13.21 -30.26
N GLY A 127 11.56 -14.11 -29.31
CA GLY A 127 12.44 -15.27 -29.46
C GLY A 127 11.83 -16.46 -30.23
N TYR A 128 10.58 -16.33 -30.68
CA TYR A 128 9.90 -17.30 -31.55
C TYR A 128 9.78 -16.81 -33.02
N GLN A 129 10.47 -15.72 -33.37
CA GLN A 129 10.77 -15.34 -34.76
C GLN A 129 12.14 -15.89 -35.17
#